data_AF-A0A7M7JQR3-F1
#
_entry.id   AF-A0A7M7JQR3-F1
#
_cell.length_a   1.000
_cell.length_b   1.000
_cell.length_c   1.000
_cell.angle_alpha   90.00
_cell.angle_beta   90.00
_cell.angle_gamma   90.00
#
_symmetry.space_group_name_H-M   'P 1'
#
loop_
_entity.id
_entity.type
_entity.pdbx_description
1 polymer ?
#
loop_
_entity_poly.entity_id
_entity_poly.type
_entity_poly.pdbx_seq_one_letter_code
_entity_poly.pdbx_strand_id
1 'polypeptide(L)'
;MSTFIGISKKQVNLLEAPFRSNCHTTWPKGKPYNAYLSEHDRYSEESCRKVCISYNIMRLCNCLEMYKGTDIQKLLDANSVCVDYKEGTACRDKFVQNPGGITDACDCPKRCEEVTYKRSVSRVAWTQTLRSGGIDQEQATPLSNIVIYLQSAMVTAITEKEEMSAISALSNVGGFLNMFTGTSFLMIYEAFDL
;
A
#
# COMPACT_ATOMS: atom_id res chain seq x y z
N MET A 1 25.89 20.13 6.44
CA MET A 1 25.79 19.11 5.35
C MET A 1 24.47 19.31 4.63
N SER A 2 24.43 19.33 3.29
CA SER A 2 23.17 19.40 2.53
C SER A 2 22.73 18.03 2.04
N THR A 3 21.46 17.70 2.25
CA THR A 3 20.81 16.52 1.69
C THR A 3 19.68 16.96 0.76
N PHE A 4 19.75 16.54 -0.48
CA PHE A 4 18.76 16.79 -1.51
C PHE A 4 17.95 15.51 -1.70
N ILE A 5 16.62 15.59 -1.54
CA ILE A 5 15.71 14.47 -1.69
C ILE A 5 14.77 14.78 -2.85
N GLY A 6 15.04 14.16 -4.00
CA GLY A 6 14.16 14.20 -5.16
C GLY A 6 13.04 13.16 -4.98
N ILE A 7 11.79 13.59 -5.14
CA ILE A 7 10.61 12.74 -5.02
C ILE A 7 9.95 12.58 -6.39
N SER A 8 9.57 11.35 -6.74
CA SER A 8 8.73 11.04 -7.90
C SER A 8 7.50 10.24 -7.46
N LYS A 9 6.31 10.67 -7.90
CA LYS A 9 5.03 10.03 -7.57
C LYS A 9 4.74 8.91 -8.57
N LYS A 10 4.48 7.72 -8.04
CA LYS A 10 3.95 6.57 -8.77
C LYS A 10 2.58 6.23 -8.20
N GLN A 11 1.58 6.06 -9.06
CA GLN A 11 0.24 5.63 -8.68
C GLN A 11 -0.04 4.28 -9.35
N VAL A 12 -0.56 3.33 -8.58
CA VAL A 12 -0.91 1.99 -9.06
C VAL A 12 -2.40 1.79 -8.79
N ASN A 13 -3.15 1.45 -9.83
CA ASN A 13 -4.57 1.10 -9.73
C ASN A 13 -4.73 -0.36 -10.16
N LEU A 14 -5.24 -1.18 -9.25
CA LEU A 14 -5.48 -2.61 -9.40
C LEU A 14 -6.98 -2.90 -9.55
N LEU A 15 -7.32 -4.08 -10.06
CA LEU A 15 -8.69 -4.54 -10.20
C LEU A 15 -9.14 -5.42 -9.02
N GLU A 16 -10.44 -5.33 -8.70
CA GLU A 16 -11.08 -6.14 -7.65
C GLU A 16 -11.31 -7.59 -8.14
N ALA A 17 -11.81 -8.48 -7.28
CA ALA A 17 -12.26 -9.81 -7.73
C ALA A 17 -13.23 -9.67 -8.92
N PRO A 18 -13.15 -10.53 -9.96
CA PRO A 18 -12.46 -11.82 -10.05
C PRO A 18 -11.04 -11.78 -10.66
N PHE A 19 -10.42 -10.61 -10.79
CA PHE A 19 -9.10 -10.47 -11.42
C PHE A 19 -7.97 -10.95 -10.50
N ARG A 20 -6.81 -11.32 -11.08
CA ARG A 20 -5.67 -11.92 -10.34
C ARG A 20 -5.16 -11.06 -9.19
N SER A 21 -5.23 -9.74 -9.35
CA SER A 21 -4.80 -8.78 -8.34
C SER A 21 -5.66 -8.77 -7.09
N ASN A 22 -6.95 -9.12 -7.21
CA ASN A 22 -7.93 -9.23 -6.13
C ASN A 22 -7.75 -8.16 -5.05
N CYS A 23 -7.82 -6.90 -5.46
CA CYS A 23 -7.59 -5.78 -4.56
C CYS A 23 -8.81 -5.51 -3.67
N HIS A 24 -8.57 -4.87 -2.53
CA HIS A 24 -9.60 -4.47 -1.57
C HIS A 24 -9.45 -2.99 -1.18
N THR A 25 -10.58 -2.31 -0.98
CA THR A 25 -10.61 -0.92 -0.46
C THR A 25 -10.95 -0.85 1.03
N THR A 26 -11.49 -1.95 1.57
CA THR A 26 -11.98 -2.07 2.94
C THR A 26 -11.13 -3.01 3.76
N TRP A 27 -11.24 -2.89 5.09
CA TRP A 27 -10.56 -3.77 6.02
C TRP A 27 -11.10 -5.21 5.93
N PRO A 28 -10.23 -6.22 6.07
CA PRO A 28 -10.66 -7.61 6.13
C PRO A 28 -11.58 -7.84 7.35
N LYS A 29 -12.64 -8.63 7.15
CA LYS A 29 -13.63 -8.93 8.20
C LYS A 29 -13.03 -9.92 9.20
N GLY A 30 -13.06 -9.58 10.49
CA GLY A 30 -12.65 -10.47 11.59
C GLY A 30 -11.93 -9.75 12.72
N LYS A 31 -11.48 -10.50 13.73
CA LYS A 31 -10.53 -10.00 14.73
C LYS A 31 -9.11 -10.06 14.13
N PRO A 32 -8.25 -9.05 14.31
CA PRO A 32 -8.40 -7.84 15.14
C PRO A 32 -9.32 -6.75 14.62
N TYR A 33 -9.55 -6.68 13.31
CA TYR A 33 -9.92 -5.43 12.67
C TYR A 33 -11.25 -4.86 13.18
N ASN A 34 -12.29 -5.69 13.26
CA ASN A 34 -13.62 -5.27 13.69
C ASN A 34 -13.70 -4.81 15.17
N ALA A 35 -12.69 -5.11 15.99
CA ALA A 35 -12.69 -4.79 17.42
C ALA A 35 -12.03 -3.45 17.75
N TYR A 36 -11.21 -2.91 16.84
CA TYR A 36 -10.37 -1.74 17.10
C TYR A 36 -10.44 -0.66 16.03
N LEU A 37 -11.03 -0.94 14.87
CA LEU A 37 -11.17 0.02 13.78
C LEU A 37 -12.54 0.67 13.77
N SER A 38 -12.56 1.98 13.54
CA SER A 38 -13.77 2.71 13.20
C SER A 38 -14.04 2.61 11.71
N GLU A 39 -15.31 2.76 11.29
CA GLU A 39 -15.72 2.72 9.89
C GLU A 39 -15.04 3.80 9.01
N HIS A 40 -14.52 4.85 9.64
CA HIS A 40 -13.85 5.97 8.98
C HIS A 40 -12.33 5.75 8.75
N ASP A 41 -11.75 4.69 9.31
CA ASP A 41 -10.31 4.45 9.22
C ASP A 41 -9.92 3.94 7.83
N ARG A 42 -9.04 4.70 7.16
CA ARG A 42 -8.60 4.36 5.81
C ARG A 42 -7.72 3.12 5.80
N TYR A 43 -8.08 2.17 4.94
CA TYR A 43 -7.29 0.97 4.71
C TYR A 43 -5.95 1.27 4.04
N SER A 44 -4.90 0.61 4.51
CA SER A 44 -3.58 0.51 3.88
C SER A 44 -3.00 -0.86 4.20
N GLU A 45 -2.30 -1.47 3.25
CA GLU A 45 -1.61 -2.75 3.45
C GLU A 45 -0.63 -2.67 4.63
N GLU A 46 0.12 -1.56 4.73
CA GLU A 46 1.05 -1.32 5.83
C GLU A 46 0.35 -1.26 7.18
N SER A 47 -0.78 -0.55 7.24
CA SER A 47 -1.57 -0.42 8.47
C SER A 47 -2.19 -1.76 8.86
N CYS A 48 -2.69 -2.53 7.90
CA CYS A 48 -3.19 -3.88 8.12
C CYS A 48 -2.14 -4.78 8.76
N ARG A 49 -0.93 -4.78 8.20
CA ARG A 49 0.16 -5.62 8.68
C ARG A 49 0.60 -5.22 10.10
N LYS A 50 0.73 -3.92 10.36
CA LYS A 50 1.08 -3.40 11.69
C LYS A 50 0.03 -3.77 12.74
N VAL A 51 -1.26 -3.54 12.45
CA VAL A 51 -2.36 -3.89 13.35
C VAL A 51 -2.40 -5.40 13.63
N CYS A 52 -2.19 -6.23 12.60
CA CYS A 52 -2.17 -7.68 12.76
C CYS A 52 -1.00 -8.18 13.63
N ILE A 53 0.20 -7.61 13.43
CA ILE A 53 1.38 -7.94 14.25
C ILE A 53 1.14 -7.54 15.70
N SER A 54 0.74 -6.28 15.93
CA SER A 54 0.40 -5.75 17.25
C SER A 54 -0.64 -6.62 17.96
N TYR A 55 -1.70 -7.02 17.27
CA TYR A 55 -2.72 -7.91 17.83
C TYR A 55 -2.20 -9.29 18.23
N ASN A 56 -1.38 -9.92 17.38
CA ASN A 56 -0.80 -11.22 17.71
C ASN A 56 0.15 -11.13 18.90
N ILE A 57 0.93 -10.05 19.01
CA ILE A 57 1.77 -9.80 20.19
C ILE A 57 0.90 -9.66 21.45
N MET A 58 -0.18 -8.86 21.40
CA MET A 58 -1.10 -8.71 22.54
C MET A 58 -1.72 -10.05 22.97
N ARG A 59 -2.06 -10.90 21.98
CA ARG A 59 -2.65 -12.21 22.22
C ARG A 59 -1.65 -13.19 22.83
N LEU A 60 -0.42 -13.21 22.35
CA LEU A 60 0.64 -14.10 22.85
C LEU A 60 1.17 -13.67 24.22
N CYS A 61 1.21 -12.36 24.47
CA CYS A 61 1.69 -11.77 25.73
C CYS A 61 0.56 -11.44 26.72
N ASN A 62 -0.67 -11.89 26.47
CA ASN A 62 -1.85 -11.73 27.34
C ASN A 62 -2.18 -10.28 27.77
N CYS A 63 -1.87 -9.28 26.95
CA CYS A 63 -2.12 -7.86 27.28
C CYS A 63 -3.36 -7.27 26.56
N LEU A 64 -4.17 -8.11 25.92
CA LEU A 64 -5.26 -7.70 25.01
C LEU A 64 -6.38 -6.90 25.67
N GLU A 65 -6.69 -7.16 26.94
CA GLU A 65 -7.80 -6.51 27.63
C GLU A 65 -7.56 -5.02 27.87
N MET A 66 -6.30 -4.62 28.02
CA MET A 66 -5.89 -3.23 28.22
C MET A 66 -6.15 -2.34 27.00
N TYR A 67 -6.25 -2.95 25.81
CA TYR A 67 -6.38 -2.24 24.54
C TYR A 67 -7.80 -2.31 23.97
N LYS A 68 -8.78 -2.89 24.67
CA LYS A 68 -10.19 -2.89 24.25
C LYS A 68 -10.69 -1.43 24.16
N GLY A 69 -11.07 -0.98 22.96
CA GLY A 69 -11.57 0.38 22.72
C GLY A 69 -10.48 1.46 22.60
N THR A 70 -9.20 1.09 22.47
CA THR A 70 -8.13 2.06 22.20
C THR A 70 -8.06 2.45 20.73
N ASP A 71 -7.62 3.68 20.48
CA ASP A 71 -7.36 4.23 19.14
C ASP A 71 -6.37 3.35 18.34
N ILE A 72 -6.65 3.17 17.05
CA ILE A 72 -5.79 2.48 16.09
C ILE A 72 -4.36 3.03 16.08
N GLN A 73 -4.16 4.31 16.39
CA GLN A 73 -2.81 4.90 16.39
C GLN A 73 -1.84 4.16 17.32
N LYS A 74 -2.31 3.64 18.46
CA LYS A 74 -1.49 2.81 19.37
C LYS A 74 -1.22 1.42 18.80
N LEU A 75 -2.07 0.92 17.92
CA LEU A 75 -1.90 -0.40 17.27
C LEU A 75 -0.96 -0.33 16.06
N LEU A 76 -0.73 0.86 15.51
CA LEU A 76 0.21 1.07 14.40
C LEU A 76 1.69 1.00 14.84
N ASP A 77 1.97 1.16 16.13
CA ASP A 77 3.31 1.00 16.69
C ASP A 77 3.37 -0.18 17.66
N ALA A 78 4.02 -1.27 17.23
CA ALA A 78 4.21 -2.47 18.03
C ALA A 78 4.97 -2.22 19.35
N ASN A 79 5.78 -1.15 19.43
CA ASN A 79 6.49 -0.78 20.67
C ASN A 79 5.57 -0.13 21.71
N SER A 80 4.48 0.49 21.27
CA SER A 80 3.52 1.17 22.15
C SER A 80 2.49 0.21 22.78
N VAL A 81 2.55 -1.06 22.39
CA VAL A 81 1.70 -2.15 22.86
C VAL A 81 2.31 -2.83 24.11
N CYS A 82 1.47 -3.35 25.01
CA CYS A 82 1.81 -3.99 26.28
C CYS A 82 2.77 -3.18 27.20
N VAL A 83 2.82 -1.85 27.12
CA VAL A 83 3.76 -1.02 27.90
C VAL A 83 3.41 -0.99 29.39
N ASP A 84 2.12 -0.96 29.71
CA ASP A 84 1.61 -0.81 31.08
C ASP A 84 1.74 -2.10 31.92
N TYR A 85 2.15 -3.22 31.29
CA TYR A 85 2.29 -4.52 31.93
C TYR A 85 3.76 -4.99 31.91
N LYS A 86 4.41 -4.98 33.08
CA LYS A 86 5.86 -5.30 33.22
C LYS A 86 6.26 -6.67 32.69
N GLU A 87 5.37 -7.67 32.75
CA GLU A 87 5.63 -9.01 32.21
C GLU A 87 5.36 -9.07 30.70
N GLY A 88 4.45 -8.23 30.20
CA GLY A 88 4.12 -8.08 28.79
C GLY A 88 5.20 -7.38 27.97
N THR A 89 5.93 -6.42 28.56
CA THR A 89 7.03 -5.72 27.88
C THR A 89 8.17 -6.66 27.48
N ALA A 90 8.61 -7.50 28.41
CA ALA A 90 9.66 -8.49 28.14
C ALA A 90 9.23 -9.54 27.10
N CYS A 91 7.94 -9.88 27.05
CA CYS A 91 7.38 -10.77 26.04
C CYS A 91 7.32 -10.09 24.66
N ARG A 92 6.80 -8.86 24.60
CA ARG A 92 6.72 -8.05 23.38
C ARG A 92 8.08 -7.87 22.73
N ASP A 93 9.11 -7.51 23.51
CA ASP A 93 10.43 -7.19 22.97
C ASP A 93 11.05 -8.38 22.22
N LYS A 94 10.74 -9.62 22.64
CA LYS A 94 11.15 -10.83 21.91
C LYS A 94 10.51 -10.92 20.53
N PHE A 95 9.24 -10.57 20.41
CA PHE A 95 8.49 -10.62 19.14
C PHE A 95 8.72 -9.40 18.26
N VAL A 96 9.03 -8.23 18.83
CA VAL A 96 9.44 -7.04 18.07
C VAL A 96 10.80 -7.25 17.42
N GLN A 97 11.75 -7.85 18.15
CA GLN A 97 13.09 -8.14 17.62
C GLN A 97 13.08 -9.30 16.62
N ASN A 98 12.23 -10.31 16.83
CA ASN A 98 12.10 -11.45 15.93
C ASN A 98 10.64 -11.74 15.56
N PRO A 99 10.07 -11.00 14.58
CA PRO A 99 8.66 -11.12 14.22
C PRO A 99 8.34 -12.30 13.28
N GLY A 100 9.34 -13.11 12.89
CA GLY A 100 9.26 -14.01 11.73
C GLY A 100 8.05 -14.94 11.69
N GLY A 101 7.63 -15.51 12.83
CA GLY A 101 6.45 -16.40 12.86
C GLY A 101 5.10 -15.68 12.88
N ILE A 102 5.06 -14.39 13.22
CA ILE A 102 3.82 -13.60 13.32
C ILE A 102 3.50 -12.94 11.98
N THR A 103 4.53 -12.50 11.25
CA THR A 103 4.36 -11.85 9.95
C THR A 103 3.69 -12.74 8.91
N ASP A 104 3.92 -14.05 8.99
CA ASP A 104 3.40 -15.02 8.04
C ASP A 104 1.93 -15.39 8.32
N ALA A 105 1.47 -15.17 9.55
CA ALA A 105 0.08 -15.38 9.95
C ALA A 105 -0.86 -14.22 9.53
N CYS A 106 -0.31 -13.12 9.01
CA CYS A 106 -1.05 -11.92 8.65
C CYS A 106 -1.37 -11.89 7.15
N ASP A 107 -2.56 -12.36 6.78
CA ASP A 107 -3.09 -12.23 5.43
C ASP A 107 -3.74 -10.84 5.24
N CYS A 108 -3.01 -9.93 4.60
CA CYS A 108 -3.45 -8.56 4.35
C CYS A 108 -3.64 -8.35 2.84
N PRO A 109 -4.87 -8.08 2.36
CA PRO A 109 -5.13 -7.91 0.94
C PRO A 109 -4.49 -6.63 0.39
N LYS A 110 -4.13 -6.62 -0.89
CA LYS A 110 -3.59 -5.43 -1.53
C LYS A 110 -4.65 -4.36 -1.71
N ARG A 111 -4.25 -3.09 -1.65
CA ARG A 111 -5.17 -1.98 -1.88
C ARG A 111 -5.39 -1.74 -3.38
N CYS A 112 -6.61 -1.39 -3.77
CA CYS A 112 -6.93 -1.09 -5.19
C CYS A 112 -6.24 0.16 -5.71
N GLU A 113 -6.06 1.18 -4.88
CA GLU A 113 -5.32 2.39 -5.21
C GLU A 113 -4.14 2.53 -4.26
N GLU A 114 -2.94 2.47 -4.82
CA GLU A 114 -1.68 2.64 -4.10
C GLU A 114 -0.91 3.83 -4.66
N VAL A 115 -0.43 4.71 -3.77
CA VAL A 115 0.44 5.83 -4.13
C VAL A 115 1.80 5.61 -3.48
N THR A 116 2.80 5.32 -4.31
CA THR A 116 4.18 5.11 -3.88
C THR A 116 5.05 6.30 -4.27
N TYR A 117 5.87 6.79 -3.34
CA TYR A 117 6.84 7.84 -3.61
C TYR A 117 8.24 7.25 -3.76
N LYS A 118 8.83 7.36 -4.95
CA LYS A 118 10.24 7.03 -5.16
C LYS A 118 11.10 8.19 -4.73
N ARG A 119 12.14 7.90 -3.94
CA ARG A 119 13.09 8.89 -3.43
C ARG A 119 14.48 8.68 -4.04
N SER A 120 15.09 9.77 -4.50
CA SER A 120 16.50 9.84 -4.86
C SER A 120 17.20 10.77 -3.89
N VAL A 121 18.21 10.28 -3.19
CA VAL A 121 18.91 11.02 -2.13
C VAL A 121 20.32 11.33 -2.57
N SER A 122 20.64 12.63 -2.61
CA SER A 122 21.98 13.14 -2.91
C SER A 122 22.48 13.97 -1.74
N ARG A 123 23.79 13.88 -1.44
CA ARG A 123 24.40 14.57 -0.30
C ARG A 123 25.58 15.40 -0.77
N VAL A 124 25.69 16.61 -0.26
CA VAL A 124 26.80 17.53 -0.55
C VAL A 124 27.36 18.07 0.75
N ALA A 125 28.69 18.06 0.87
CA ALA A 125 29.38 18.67 2.00
C ALA A 125 29.11 20.18 1.97
N TRP A 126 28.62 20.70 3.10
CA TRP A 126 28.32 22.12 3.21
C TRP A 126 29.63 22.86 3.51
N THR A 127 30.27 23.43 2.50
CA THR A 127 31.49 24.21 2.69
C THR A 127 31.13 25.59 3.22
N GLN A 128 31.41 25.85 4.50
CA GLN A 128 31.19 27.17 5.13
C GLN A 128 32.16 28.27 4.62
N THR A 129 33.07 27.94 3.70
CA THR A 129 34.18 28.81 3.27
C THR A 129 33.79 30.03 2.42
N LEU A 130 32.50 30.21 2.08
CA LEU A 130 32.01 31.40 1.34
C LEU A 130 31.23 32.40 2.20
N ARG A 131 31.13 32.20 3.51
CA ARG A 131 30.56 33.19 4.46
C ARG A 131 31.53 33.45 5.61
N SER A 132 32.72 33.96 5.29
CA SER A 132 33.52 34.68 6.29
C SER A 132 32.90 36.07 6.49
N GLY A 133 31.87 36.12 7.33
CA GLY A 133 31.17 37.33 7.71
C GLY A 133 30.55 37.17 9.09
N GLY A 134 31.40 36.89 10.08
CA GLY A 134 31.18 37.15 11.50
C GLY A 134 30.02 36.44 12.18
N ILE A 135 30.10 35.11 12.37
CA ILE A 135 29.35 34.46 13.46
C ILE A 135 30.30 33.54 14.22
N ASP A 136 30.42 33.82 15.51
CA ASP A 136 31.39 33.28 16.45
C ASP A 136 31.44 31.75 16.49
N GLN A 137 32.67 31.28 16.52
CA GLN A 137 33.11 29.91 16.43
C GLN A 137 33.05 29.24 17.81
N GLU A 138 31.86 29.03 18.38
CA GLU A 138 31.77 28.21 19.62
C GLU A 138 30.48 27.41 19.82
N GLN A 139 29.47 27.54 18.95
CA GLN A 139 28.26 26.69 18.96
C GLN A 139 27.88 26.26 17.54
N ALA A 140 28.79 25.57 16.86
CA ALA A 140 28.47 24.90 15.61
C ALA A 140 27.62 23.65 15.90
N THR A 141 26.33 23.83 16.16
CA THR A 141 25.36 22.74 16.02
C THR A 141 25.52 22.14 14.62
N PRO A 142 25.48 20.81 14.45
CA PRO A 142 25.62 20.21 13.13
C PRO A 142 24.39 20.58 12.28
N LEU A 143 24.46 21.72 11.59
CA LEU A 143 23.41 22.19 10.71
C LEU A 143 23.34 21.27 9.48
N SER A 144 22.29 20.47 9.42
CA SER A 144 21.89 19.71 8.24
C SER A 144 20.81 20.47 7.49
N ASN A 145 21.08 20.83 6.24
CA ASN A 145 20.08 21.41 5.35
C ASN A 145 19.43 20.27 4.55
N ILE A 146 18.10 20.16 4.58
CA ILE A 146 17.34 19.17 3.83
C ILE A 146 16.48 19.90 2.80
N VAL A 147 16.71 19.61 1.52
CA VAL A 147 15.94 20.18 0.40
C VAL A 147 15.13 19.07 -0.23
N ILE A 148 13.81 19.16 -0.13
CA ILE A 148 12.87 18.22 -0.74
C ILE A 148 12.31 18.88 -2.01
N TYR A 149 12.41 18.20 -3.14
CA TYR A 149 11.91 18.70 -4.42
C TYR A 149 11.30 17.58 -5.25
N LEU A 150 10.42 17.95 -6.19
CA LEU A 150 9.88 17.01 -7.17
C LEU A 150 10.92 16.80 -8.27
N GLN A 151 11.35 15.54 -8.47
CA GLN A 151 12.32 15.22 -9.51
C GLN A 151 11.72 15.38 -10.92
N SER A 152 10.41 15.20 -11.06
CA SER A 152 9.65 15.47 -12.26
C SER A 152 8.21 15.82 -11.88
N ALA A 153 7.58 16.68 -12.68
CA ALA A 153 6.14 16.98 -12.57
C ALA A 153 5.25 15.82 -13.08
N MET A 154 5.85 14.82 -13.73
CA MET A 154 5.13 13.67 -14.28
C MET A 154 4.79 12.65 -13.20
N VAL A 155 3.54 12.21 -13.18
CA VAL A 155 3.06 11.11 -12.34
C VAL A 155 3.03 9.83 -13.17
N THR A 156 3.73 8.79 -12.72
CA THR A 156 3.67 7.48 -13.37
C THR A 156 2.44 6.73 -12.88
N ALA A 157 1.42 6.59 -13.72
CA ALA A 157 0.23 5.79 -13.42
C ALA A 157 0.34 4.40 -14.06
N ILE A 158 0.25 3.35 -13.25
CA ILE A 158 0.13 1.95 -13.70
C ILE A 158 -1.29 1.52 -13.39
N THR A 159 -2.07 1.26 -14.44
CA THR A 159 -3.43 0.76 -14.28
C THR A 159 -3.52 -0.65 -14.85
N GLU A 160 -3.99 -1.57 -14.03
CA GLU A 160 -4.41 -2.87 -14.51
C GLU A 160 -5.70 -2.70 -15.32
N LYS A 161 -5.74 -3.31 -16.49
CA LYS A 161 -6.87 -3.27 -17.41
C LYS A 161 -7.31 -4.69 -17.69
N GLU A 162 -8.62 -4.87 -17.78
CA GLU A 162 -9.22 -6.11 -18.25
C GLU A 162 -8.77 -6.37 -19.70
N GLU A 163 -8.22 -7.55 -19.96
CA GLU A 163 -7.76 -7.93 -21.31
C GLU A 163 -8.92 -8.07 -22.30
N MET A 164 -10.09 -8.48 -21.81
CA MET A 164 -11.29 -8.67 -22.62
C MET A 164 -12.54 -8.31 -21.83
N SER A 165 -13.13 -7.17 -22.15
CA SER A 165 -14.41 -6.78 -21.56
C SER A 165 -15.57 -7.58 -22.16
N ALA A 166 -16.65 -7.75 -21.40
CA ALA A 166 -17.87 -8.42 -21.87
C ALA A 166 -18.41 -7.83 -23.19
N ILE A 167 -18.24 -6.51 -23.38
CA ILE A 167 -18.63 -5.81 -24.61
C ILE A 167 -17.75 -6.26 -25.79
N SER A 168 -16.44 -6.38 -25.58
CA SER A 168 -15.50 -6.86 -26.60
C SER A 168 -15.77 -8.33 -26.93
N ALA A 169 -16.09 -9.16 -25.93
CA ALA A 169 -16.49 -10.54 -26.15
C ALA A 169 -17.77 -10.64 -26.98
N LEU A 170 -18.80 -9.85 -26.65
CA LEU A 170 -20.06 -9.82 -27.38
C LEU A 170 -19.88 -9.29 -28.81
N SER A 171 -19.03 -8.28 -29.01
CA SER A 171 -18.68 -7.76 -30.32
C SER A 171 -18.00 -8.82 -31.19
N ASN A 172 -17.05 -9.57 -30.62
CA ASN A 172 -16.37 -10.66 -31.33
C ASN A 172 -17.34 -11.78 -31.70
N VAL A 173 -18.18 -12.22 -30.76
CA VAL A 173 -19.21 -13.24 -31.02
C VAL A 173 -20.21 -12.75 -32.07
N GLY A 174 -20.69 -11.52 -31.96
CA GLY A 174 -21.60 -10.91 -32.93
C GLY A 174 -20.98 -10.80 -34.33
N GLY A 175 -19.69 -10.48 -34.41
CA GLY A 175 -18.94 -10.46 -35.66
C GLY A 175 -18.87 -11.84 -36.32
N PHE A 176 -18.54 -12.88 -35.56
CA PHE A 176 -18.54 -14.26 -36.07
C PHE A 176 -19.93 -14.71 -36.49
N LEU A 177 -20.95 -14.46 -35.67
CA LEU A 177 -22.33 -14.82 -36.00
C LEU A 177 -22.79 -14.14 -37.28
N ASN A 178 -22.55 -12.83 -37.44
CA ASN A 178 -22.93 -12.10 -38.65
C ASN A 178 -22.26 -12.66 -39.92
N MET A 179 -20.98 -13.03 -39.83
CA MET A 179 -20.24 -13.63 -40.94
C MET A 179 -20.84 -14.97 -41.37
N PHE A 180 -21.14 -15.85 -40.41
CA PHE A 180 -21.75 -17.15 -40.69
C PHE A 180 -23.19 -17.03 -41.18
N THR A 181 -24.00 -16.13 -40.60
CA THR A 181 -25.38 -15.92 -41.04
C THR A 181 -25.45 -15.33 -42.44
N GLY A 182 -24.56 -14.37 -42.77
CA GLY A 182 -24.51 -13.79 -44.11
C GLY A 182 -24.14 -14.83 -45.17
N THR A 183 -23.15 -15.67 -44.89
CA THR A 183 -22.75 -16.77 -45.80
C THR A 183 -23.86 -17.81 -45.94
N SER A 184 -24.50 -18.19 -44.83
CA SER A 184 -25.60 -19.16 -44.84
C SER A 184 -26.81 -18.66 -45.65
N PHE A 185 -27.12 -17.36 -45.55
CA PHE A 185 -28.20 -16.75 -46.33
C PHE A 185 -27.94 -16.79 -47.84
N LEU A 186 -26.70 -16.48 -48.27
CA LEU A 186 -26.32 -16.56 -49.69
C LEU A 186 -26.44 -17.99 -50.23
N MET A 187 -26.00 -18.99 -49.46
CA MET A 187 -26.11 -20.40 -49.85
C MET A 187 -27.56 -20.86 -49.99
N ILE A 188 -28.46 -20.40 -49.10
CA ILE A 188 -29.88 -20.71 -49.19
C ILE A 188 -30.50 -20.08 -50.43
N TYR A 189 -30.14 -18.83 -50.74
CA TYR A 189 -30.66 -18.14 -51.92
C TYR A 189 -30.25 -18.86 -53.21
N GLU A 190 -28.98 -19.24 -53.31
CA GLU A 190 -28.47 -20.01 -54.46
C GLU A 190 -29.18 -21.36 -54.61
N ALA A 191 -29.56 -22.02 -53.51
CA ALA A 191 -30.30 -23.29 -53.56
C ALA A 191 -31.76 -23.15 -54.03
N PHE A 192 -32.38 -21.97 -53.90
CA PHE A 192 -33.74 -21.71 -54.40
C PHE A 192 -33.77 -21.20 -55.84
N ASP A 193 -32.67 -20.62 -56.33
CA ASP A 193 -32.54 -20.12 -57.70
C ASP A 193 -32.13 -21.24 -58.70
N LEU A 194 -31.85 -22.45 -58.18
CA LEU A 194 -31.40 -23.65 -58.91
C LEU A 194 -32.53 -24.66 -59.08
#